data_AF-A0A3S0W2W4-F1
#
_entry.id   AF-A0A3S0W2W4-F1
#
_cell.length_a   1.000
_cell.length_b   1.000
_cell.length_c   1.000
_cell.angle_alpha   90.00
_cell.angle_beta   90.00
_cell.angle_gamma   90.00
#
_symmetry.space_group_name_H-M   'P 1'
#
loop_
_entity.id
_entity.type
_entity.pdbx_description
1 polymer ?
#
loop_
_entity_poly.entity_id
_entity_poly.type
_entity_poly.pdbx_seq_one_letter_code
_entity_poly.pdbx_strand_id
1 'polypeptide(L)'
;MVDVNMKVQPSFFDKECAIVFSFYFDAAVGEVGEAVVYTCEEKNPVTLQGGNSLNKEKIAFVKEFSIVKEYQDVSLKKIKEFLNVIGIKKCITQTMHLDNLMN
;
A
#
# COMPACT_ATOMS: atom_id res chain seq x y z
N MET A 1 3.32 23.57 3.29
CA MET A 1 3.12 22.12 3.15
C MET A 1 1.65 21.94 2.83
N VAL A 2 1.30 21.22 1.77
CA VAL A 2 -0.11 21.01 1.39
C VAL A 2 -0.73 20.09 2.44
N ASP A 3 -1.78 20.53 3.12
CA ASP A 3 -2.45 19.76 4.16
C ASP A 3 -3.53 18.86 3.55
N VAL A 4 -3.52 17.59 3.94
CA VAL A 4 -4.39 16.55 3.41
C VAL A 4 -4.86 15.67 4.56
N ASN A 5 -6.16 15.58 4.76
CA ASN A 5 -6.78 14.62 5.65
C ASN A 5 -6.85 13.26 4.97
N MET A 6 -6.69 12.20 5.76
CA MET A 6 -6.74 10.82 5.28
C MET A 6 -7.71 10.03 6.15
N LYS A 7 -8.69 9.40 5.52
CA LYS A 7 -9.57 8.40 6.13
C LYS A 7 -9.21 7.03 5.57
N VAL A 8 -9.17 6.01 6.43
CA VAL A 8 -8.85 4.63 6.05
C VAL A 8 -10.03 3.73 6.39
N GLN A 9 -10.46 2.92 5.43
CA GLN A 9 -11.47 1.88 5.63
C GLN A 9 -10.86 0.50 5.33
N PRO A 10 -10.63 -0.34 6.36
CA PRO A 10 -10.25 -1.73 6.15
C PRO A 10 -11.45 -2.57 5.72
N SER A 11 -11.20 -3.55 4.85
CA SER A 11 -12.12 -4.61 4.50
C SER A 11 -11.37 -5.93 4.31
N PHE A 12 -12.07 -7.04 4.45
CA PHE A 12 -11.50 -8.37 4.20
C PHE A 12 -12.04 -8.91 2.89
N PHE A 13 -11.15 -9.35 2.01
CA PHE A 13 -11.49 -9.96 0.73
C PHE A 13 -11.34 -11.47 0.82
N ASP A 14 -12.46 -12.15 1.09
CA ASP A 14 -12.51 -13.58 1.38
C ASP A 14 -11.83 -14.45 0.32
N LYS A 15 -11.97 -14.10 -0.96
CA LYS A 15 -11.48 -14.90 -2.10
C LYS A 15 -9.95 -15.03 -2.11
N GLU A 16 -9.24 -14.00 -1.67
CA GLU A 16 -7.77 -13.95 -1.69
C GLU A 16 -7.17 -14.00 -0.29
N CYS A 17 -8.01 -14.11 0.75
CA CYS A 17 -7.59 -14.03 2.15
C CYS A 17 -6.73 -12.78 2.43
N ALA A 18 -7.16 -11.64 1.86
CA ALA A 18 -6.41 -10.40 1.86
C ALA A 18 -7.15 -9.30 2.63
N ILE A 19 -6.41 -8.46 3.36
CA ILE A 19 -6.94 -7.20 3.88
C ILE A 19 -6.79 -6.16 2.76
N VAL A 20 -7.87 -5.45 2.49
CA VAL A 20 -7.90 -4.34 1.53
C VAL A 20 -8.16 -3.06 2.30
N PHE A 21 -7.30 -2.07 2.12
CA PHE A 21 -7.45 -0.74 2.69
C PHE A 21 -7.86 0.25 1.61
N SER A 22 -9.03 0.85 1.78
CA SER A 22 -9.48 1.99 0.98
C SER A 22 -9.10 3.28 1.70
N PHE A 23 -8.36 4.13 1.02
CA PHE A 23 -7.91 5.43 1.50
C PHE A 23 -8.67 6.53 0.78
N TYR A 24 -9.23 7.46 1.55
CA TYR A 24 -9.93 8.63 1.06
C TYR A 24 -9.18 9.88 1.52
N PHE A 25 -8.93 10.80 0.59
CA PHE A 25 -8.14 12.00 0.85
C PHE A 25 -8.96 13.26 0.60
N ASP A 26 -8.94 14.15 1.58
CA ASP A 26 -9.60 15.45 1.52
C ASP A 26 -8.59 16.57 1.80
N ALA A 27 -8.77 17.72 1.16
CA ALA A 27 -8.05 18.96 1.47
C ALA A 27 -9.05 20.07 1.76
N ALA A 28 -8.56 21.30 2.00
CA ALA A 28 -9.43 22.46 2.22
C ALA A 28 -10.42 22.72 1.06
N VAL A 29 -10.08 22.26 -0.15
CA VAL A 29 -10.90 22.40 -1.36
C VAL A 29 -11.95 21.29 -1.54
N GLY A 30 -11.96 20.28 -0.68
CA GLY A 30 -12.82 19.10 -0.77
C GLY A 30 -12.03 17.82 -1.04
N GLU A 31 -12.73 16.81 -1.57
CA GLU A 31 -12.15 15.51 -1.92
C GLU A 31 -11.06 15.67 -2.99
N VAL A 32 -9.88 15.13 -2.71
CA VAL A 32 -8.72 15.18 -3.63
C VAL A 32 -8.34 13.82 -4.19
N GLY A 33 -9.02 12.76 -3.74
CA GLY A 33 -9.02 11.46 -4.39
C GLY A 33 -8.93 10.28 -3.43
N GLU A 34 -8.67 9.11 -4.02
CA GLU A 34 -8.75 7.82 -3.34
C GLU A 34 -7.61 6.89 -3.75
N ALA A 35 -7.31 5.91 -2.89
CA ALA A 35 -6.40 4.81 -3.21
C ALA A 35 -6.87 3.49 -2.61
N VAL A 36 -6.60 2.38 -3.30
CA VAL A 36 -6.92 1.02 -2.82
C VAL A 36 -5.62 0.22 -2.70
N VAL A 37 -5.38 -0.33 -1.52
CA VAL A 37 -4.17 -1.10 -1.21
C VAL A 37 -4.53 -2.50 -0.72
N TYR A 38 -3.99 -3.51 -1.38
CA TYR A 38 -4.13 -4.91 -1.02
C TYR A 38 -2.92 -5.35 -0.20
N THR A 39 -3.13 -6.17 0.84
CA THR A 39 -2.04 -6.80 1.57
C THR A 39 -1.91 -8.27 1.20
N CYS A 40 -0.68 -8.77 1.07
CA CYS A 40 -0.41 -10.19 0.93
C CYS A 40 0.88 -10.58 1.66
N GLU A 41 1.06 -11.89 1.87
CA GLU A 41 2.32 -12.45 2.35
C GLU A 41 3.24 -12.71 1.16
N GLU A 42 4.48 -12.22 1.22
CA GLU A 42 5.48 -12.57 0.23
C GLU A 42 5.81 -14.07 0.37
N LYS A 43 5.45 -14.86 -0.65
CA LYS A 43 5.85 -16.26 -0.75
C LYS A 43 7.33 -16.30 -1.12
N ASN A 44 8.21 -16.24 -0.14
CA ASN A 44 9.60 -16.64 -0.36
C ASN A 44 9.62 -18.12 -0.76
N PRO A 45 10.24 -18.50 -1.90
CA PRO A 45 10.42 -19.91 -2.23
C PRO A 45 11.22 -20.55 -1.10
N VAL A 46 10.61 -21.53 -0.44
CA VAL A 46 11.14 -22.20 0.74
C VAL A 46 12.51 -22.81 0.40
N THR A 47 13.59 -22.14 0.78
CA THR A 47 14.88 -22.81 0.97
C THR A 47 14.80 -23.46 2.34
N LEU A 48 14.56 -24.77 2.35
CA LEU A 48 14.61 -25.62 3.53
C LEU A 48 16.05 -25.64 4.06
N GLN A 49 16.45 -24.62 4.82
CA GLN A 49 17.62 -24.71 5.69
C GLN A 49 17.16 -24.38 7.11
N GLY A 50 17.42 -25.32 8.02
CA GLY A 50 16.96 -25.32 9.40
C GLY A 50 17.33 -24.03 10.12
N GLY A 51 16.32 -23.19 10.30
CA GLY A 51 16.38 -21.94 11.05
C GLY A 51 14.96 -21.45 11.16
N ASN A 52 14.52 -21.15 12.38
CA ASN A 52 13.12 -20.89 12.72
C ASN A 52 12.64 -19.49 12.23
N SER A 53 12.78 -19.18 10.93
CA SER A 53 12.33 -17.90 10.35
C SER A 53 10.94 -18.02 9.71
N LEU A 54 9.93 -18.23 10.55
CA LEU A 54 8.50 -18.12 10.20
C LEU A 54 8.05 -16.67 9.88
N ASN A 55 8.99 -15.72 9.71
CA ASN A 55 8.69 -14.33 9.40
C ASN A 55 8.39 -14.17 7.92
N LYS A 56 7.22 -14.63 7.48
CA LYS A 56 6.67 -14.24 6.18
C LYS A 56 6.49 -12.73 6.18
N GLU A 57 7.16 -12.05 5.25
CA GLU A 57 7.07 -10.60 5.16
C GLU A 57 5.71 -10.20 4.58
N LYS A 58 5.01 -9.29 5.26
CA LYS A 58 3.77 -8.71 4.75
C LYS A 58 4.12 -7.59 3.79
N ILE A 59 3.55 -7.65 2.60
CA ILE A 59 3.71 -6.64 1.56
C ILE A 59 2.36 -6.02 1.22
N ALA A 60 2.39 -4.79 0.74
CA ALA A 60 1.24 -4.07 0.25
C ALA A 60 1.41 -3.77 -1.25
N PHE A 61 0.31 -3.83 -1.99
CA PHE A 61 0.25 -3.46 -3.40
C PHE A 61 -0.82 -2.39 -3.61
N VAL A 62 -0.45 -1.27 -4.21
CA VAL A 62 -1.39 -0.21 -4.59
C VAL A 62 -2.08 -0.63 -5.89
N LYS A 63 -3.35 -0.98 -5.78
CA LYS A 63 -4.18 -1.47 -6.90
C LYS A 63 -4.82 -0.33 -7.67
N GLU A 64 -5.30 0.68 -6.95
CA GLU A 64 -5.91 1.88 -7.52
C GLU A 64 -5.31 3.10 -6.85
N PHE A 65 -5.03 4.14 -7.63
CA PHE A 65 -4.46 5.39 -7.15
C PHE A 65 -5.00 6.53 -8.00
N SER A 66 -6.10 7.13 -7.55
CA SER A 66 -6.80 8.21 -8.24
C SER A 66 -6.78 9.44 -7.35
N ILE A 67 -5.67 10.16 -7.37
CA ILE A 67 -5.45 11.36 -6.55
C ILE A 67 -4.97 12.49 -7.46
N VAL A 68 -5.49 13.70 -7.23
CA VAL A 68 -5.10 14.92 -7.94
C VAL A 68 -3.58 15.12 -7.81
N LYS A 69 -2.91 15.43 -8.92
CA LYS A 69 -1.44 15.41 -9.08
C LYS A 69 -0.68 16.13 -7.96
N GLU A 70 -1.16 17.31 -7.55
CA GLU A 70 -0.55 18.14 -6.51
C GLU A 70 -0.53 17.48 -5.11
N TYR A 71 -1.41 16.50 -4.88
CA TYR A 71 -1.59 15.81 -3.62
C TYR A 71 -1.01 14.39 -3.60
N GLN A 72 -0.53 13.87 -4.75
CA GLN A 72 -0.09 12.48 -4.86
C GLN A 72 1.06 12.12 -3.90
N ASP A 73 2.10 12.95 -3.83
CA ASP A 73 3.28 12.66 -3.01
C ASP A 73 2.96 12.65 -1.51
N VAL A 74 2.17 13.62 -1.04
CA VAL A 74 1.77 13.72 0.37
C VAL A 74 0.81 12.59 0.75
N SER A 75 -0.12 12.23 -0.13
CA SER A 75 -1.04 11.11 0.09
C SER A 75 -0.29 9.78 0.12
N LEU A 76 0.63 9.55 -0.81
CA LEU A 76 1.45 8.33 -0.82
C LEU A 76 2.34 8.22 0.42
N LYS A 77 2.89 9.35 0.90
CA LYS A 77 3.64 9.38 2.16
C LYS A 77 2.76 8.94 3.34
N LYS A 78 1.53 9.45 3.45
CA LYS A 78 0.58 9.06 4.51
C LYS A 78 0.18 7.58 4.42
N ILE A 79 -0.01 7.03 3.22
CA ILE A 79 -0.23 5.58 3.02
C ILE A 79 0.97 4.79 3.57
N LYS A 80 2.20 5.15 3.19
CA LYS A 80 3.41 4.46 3.66
C LYS A 80 3.58 4.54 5.17
N GLU A 81 3.29 5.69 5.77
CA GLU A 81 3.31 5.87 7.22
C GLU A 81 2.29 4.97 7.92
N PHE A 82 1.04 4.92 7.42
CA PHE A 82 0.02 4.01 7.92
C PHE A 82 0.44 2.54 7.83
N LEU A 83 0.95 2.12 6.66
CA LEU A 83 1.43 0.76 6.45
C LEU A 83 2.57 0.39 7.41
N ASN A 84 3.52 1.29 7.63
CA ASN A 84 4.60 1.10 8.59
C ASN A 84 4.09 0.91 10.02
N VAL A 85 3.08 1.69 10.45
CA VAL A 85 2.46 1.57 11.77
C VAL A 85 1.83 0.19 11.97
N ILE A 86 1.22 -0.38 10.93
CA ILE A 86 0.61 -1.73 10.99
C ILE A 86 1.59 -2.87 10.65
N GLY A 87 2.88 -2.56 10.55
CA GLY A 87 3.95 -3.55 10.37
C GLY A 87 4.17 -4.01 8.93
N ILE A 88 3.67 -3.29 7.93
CA ILE A 88 3.88 -3.57 6.50
C ILE A 88 4.91 -2.58 5.96
N LYS A 89 6.15 -3.05 5.75
CA LYS A 89 7.29 -2.20 5.38
C LYS A 89 7.45 -2.00 3.88
N LYS A 90 6.95 -2.95 3.07
CA LYS A 90 7.10 -2.97 1.63
C LYS A 90 5.77 -2.61 0.97
N CYS A 91 5.75 -1.52 0.21
CA CYS A 91 4.60 -1.05 -0.54
C CYS A 91 5.00 -0.91 -2.01
N ILE A 92 4.34 -1.68 -2.89
CA ILE A 92 4.60 -1.72 -4.32
C ILE A 92 3.55 -0.86 -5.02
N THR A 93 3.99 0.17 -5.73
CA THR A 93 3.15 1.02 -6.58
C THR A 93 3.33 0.62 -8.04
N GLN A 94 2.25 0.62 -8.84
CA GLN A 94 2.28 0.19 -10.25
C GLN A 94 3.34 0.90 -11.11
N THR A 95 3.70 2.14 -10.77
CA THR A 95 4.76 2.90 -11.45
C THR A 95 6.13 2.20 -11.41
N MET A 96 6.42 1.38 -10.39
CA MET A 96 7.69 0.65 -10.26
C MET A 96 7.79 -0.61 -11.14
N HIS A 97 6.71 -1.05 -11.79
CA HIS A 97 6.77 -2.23 -12.65
C HIS A 97 7.31 -1.90 -14.05
N LEU A 98 7.36 -0.63 -14.46
CA LEU A 98 7.90 -0.23 -15.77
C LEU A 98 9.42 0.00 -15.76
N ASP A 99 10.01 0.37 -14.62
CA ASP A 99 11.45 0.66 -14.53
C ASP A 99 12.33 -0.62 -14.55
N ASN A 100 11.76 -1.78 -14.19
CA ASN A 100 12.46 -3.07 -14.19
C ASN A 100 12.32 -3.89 -15.49
N LEU A 101 11.63 -3.34 -16.50
CA LEU A 101 11.46 -3.98 -17.82
C LEU A 101 12.27 -3.29 -18.93
N MET A 102 13.11 -2.30 -18.60
CA MET A 102 13.96 -1.56 -19.54
C MET A 102 15.47 -1.66 -19.28
N ASN A 103 15.95 -2.61 -18.47
CA ASN A 103 17.38 -2.91 -18.30
C ASN A 103 17.71 -4.34 -18.74
#